data_AF-A0A1J5GF64-F1
#
_entry.id   AF-A0A1J5GF64-F1
#
_cell.length_a   1.000
_cell.length_b   1.000
_cell.length_c   1.000
_cell.angle_alpha   90.00
_cell.angle_beta   90.00
_cell.angle_gamma   90.00
#
_symmetry.space_group_name_H-M   'P 1'
#
loop_
_entity.id
_entity.type
_entity.pdbx_description
1 polymer ?
#
loop_
_entity_poly.entity_id
_entity_poly.type
_entity_poly.pdbx_seq_one_letter_code
_entity_poly.pdbx_strand_id
1 'polypeptide(L)'
;MCFSATASFVAGTALSATGAVTLAETKKKSDIPFASLPFLFGIQQFIEGGVWLSFQYGLPYLNQIATYSFMLFAYIFWPVFIPFAVGLLETDSHRKKILYAFQFVGLAVGSYLLYFIVTHPAVSQVVNKSIVYTVPKEYGVFLVGMYLVATCVSCLFSTHRIINLFGVLAVLSLAIAYYFFTASYVSVWCFFAAILSIVVYLYFRDRSIEYVGI
;
A
#
# COMPACT_ATOMS: atom_id res chain seq x y z
N MET A 1 -2.17 14.01 -6.64
CA MET A 1 -1.48 15.24 -6.20
C MET A 1 -0.83 14.96 -4.84
N CYS A 2 0.39 14.45 -4.83
CA CYS A 2 1.15 14.02 -3.62
C CYS A 2 2.21 15.06 -3.24
N PHE A 3 1.89 16.32 -3.51
CA PHE A 3 2.88 17.37 -3.78
C PHE A 3 3.23 18.23 -2.55
N SER A 4 2.71 17.92 -1.36
CA SER A 4 2.96 18.72 -0.15
C SER A 4 2.68 17.97 1.14
N ALA A 5 3.28 18.46 2.25
CA ALA A 5 2.98 18.02 3.61
C ALA A 5 1.47 18.05 3.90
N THR A 6 0.79 19.15 3.55
CA THR A 6 -0.65 19.32 3.80
C THR A 6 -1.48 18.21 3.14
N ALA A 7 -1.19 17.87 1.89
CA ALA A 7 -1.91 16.80 1.19
C ALA A 7 -1.72 15.45 1.91
N SER A 8 -0.49 15.14 2.31
CA SER A 8 -0.16 13.93 3.06
C SER A 8 -0.85 13.86 4.42
N PHE A 9 -0.89 14.96 5.20
CA PHE A 9 -1.58 14.97 6.50
C PHE A 9 -3.11 14.91 6.38
N VAL A 10 -3.70 15.59 5.40
CA VAL A 10 -5.16 15.52 5.13
C VAL A 10 -5.54 14.11 4.72
N ALA A 11 -4.83 13.51 3.77
CA ALA A 11 -5.05 12.13 3.37
C ALA A 11 -4.84 11.17 4.55
N GLY A 12 -3.73 11.31 5.27
CA GLY A 12 -3.40 10.49 6.44
C GLY A 12 -4.48 10.51 7.52
N THR A 13 -5.07 11.68 7.78
CA THR A 13 -6.16 11.86 8.74
C THR A 13 -7.45 11.20 8.26
N ALA A 14 -7.86 11.47 7.02
CA ALA A 14 -9.06 10.89 6.44
C ALA A 14 -8.98 9.35 6.41
N LEU A 15 -7.86 8.81 5.95
CA LEU A 15 -7.61 7.37 5.85
C LEU A 15 -7.53 6.69 7.22
N SER A 16 -6.86 7.31 8.18
CA SER A 16 -6.81 6.80 9.56
C SER A 16 -8.20 6.74 10.18
N ALA A 17 -9.01 7.79 9.98
CA ALA A 17 -10.39 7.81 10.46
C ALA A 17 -11.25 6.71 9.78
N THR A 18 -11.21 6.63 8.44
CA THR A 18 -11.91 5.58 7.69
C THR A 18 -11.47 4.19 8.12
N GLY A 19 -10.17 3.96 8.29
CA GLY A 19 -9.63 2.67 8.73
C GLY A 19 -10.03 2.31 10.16
N ALA A 20 -10.05 3.27 11.09
CA ALA A 20 -10.51 3.05 12.45
C ALA A 20 -12.00 2.65 12.48
N VAL A 21 -12.85 3.33 11.69
CA VAL A 21 -14.27 2.96 11.56
C VAL A 21 -14.42 1.58 10.93
N THR A 22 -13.69 1.29 9.84
CA THR A 22 -13.71 -0.02 9.17
C THR A 22 -13.34 -1.15 10.14
N LEU A 23 -12.31 -0.94 10.96
CA LEU A 23 -11.88 -1.90 11.97
C LEU A 23 -12.91 -2.06 13.10
N ALA A 24 -13.57 -0.99 13.53
CA ALA A 24 -14.62 -1.04 14.54
C ALA A 24 -15.86 -1.82 14.05
N GLU A 25 -16.15 -1.78 12.75
CA GLU A 25 -17.25 -2.54 12.12
C GLU A 25 -16.87 -4.01 11.84
N THR A 26 -15.59 -4.38 11.97
CA THR A 26 -15.10 -5.72 11.66
C THR A 26 -15.39 -6.71 12.78
N LYS A 27 -16.18 -7.74 12.49
CA LYS A 27 -16.60 -8.75 13.48
C LYS A 27 -15.68 -9.97 13.55
N LYS A 28 -15.11 -10.40 12.41
CA LYS A 28 -14.28 -11.60 12.33
C LYS A 28 -12.79 -11.25 12.37
N LYS A 29 -12.02 -12.01 13.15
CA LYS A 29 -10.56 -11.80 13.25
C LYS A 29 -9.82 -12.01 11.92
N SER A 30 -10.33 -12.88 11.05
CA SER A 30 -9.80 -13.09 9.69
C SER A 30 -9.88 -11.85 8.80
N ASP A 31 -10.80 -10.95 9.11
CA ASP A 31 -11.12 -9.81 8.27
C ASP A 31 -10.27 -8.57 8.65
N ILE A 32 -9.75 -8.55 9.89
CA ILE A 32 -8.97 -7.44 10.46
C ILE A 32 -7.81 -7.00 9.55
N PRO A 33 -6.98 -7.91 9.00
CA PRO A 33 -5.85 -7.48 8.17
C PRO A 33 -6.27 -6.76 6.89
N PHE A 34 -7.37 -7.17 6.26
CA PHE A 34 -7.86 -6.47 5.07
C PHE A 34 -8.60 -5.18 5.44
N ALA A 35 -9.37 -5.19 6.54
CA ALA A 35 -10.05 -4.02 7.08
C ALA A 35 -9.07 -2.91 7.53
N SER A 36 -7.84 -3.25 7.91
CA SER A 36 -6.82 -2.29 8.33
C SER A 36 -6.13 -1.55 7.18
N LEU A 37 -6.38 -1.91 5.92
CA LEU A 37 -5.74 -1.28 4.75
C LEU A 37 -5.82 0.25 4.76
N PRO A 38 -6.99 0.89 4.98
CA PRO A 38 -7.06 2.36 5.00
C PRO A 38 -6.24 2.95 6.14
N PHE A 39 -6.25 2.32 7.31
CA PHE A 39 -5.49 2.79 8.47
C PHE A 39 -3.98 2.74 8.20
N LEU A 40 -3.50 1.65 7.62
CA LEU A 40 -2.09 1.44 7.27
C LEU A 40 -1.62 2.42 6.18
N PHE A 41 -2.45 2.68 5.18
CA PHE A 41 -2.18 3.75 4.21
C PHE A 41 -2.19 5.14 4.87
N GLY A 42 -3.04 5.36 5.87
CA GLY A 42 -3.05 6.60 6.67
C GLY A 42 -1.73 6.84 7.39
N ILE A 43 -1.18 5.81 8.04
CA ILE A 43 0.15 5.85 8.66
C ILE A 43 1.22 6.17 7.62
N GLN A 44 1.20 5.50 6.47
CA GLN A 44 2.17 5.75 5.40
C GLN A 44 2.09 7.20 4.87
N GLN A 45 0.89 7.77 4.76
CA GLN A 45 0.71 9.17 4.38
C GLN A 45 1.23 10.13 5.45
N PHE A 46 1.05 9.85 6.74
CA PHE A 46 1.69 10.66 7.78
C PHE A 46 3.22 10.61 7.73
N ILE A 47 3.80 9.43 7.45
CA ILE A 47 5.24 9.29 7.27
C ILE A 47 5.72 10.15 6.09
N GLU A 48 5.02 10.11 4.95
CA GLU A 48 5.35 10.95 3.79
C GLU A 48 5.22 12.45 4.09
N GLY A 49 4.23 12.85 4.91
CA GLY A 49 4.12 14.20 5.46
C GLY A 49 5.35 14.59 6.29
N GLY A 50 5.88 13.66 7.09
CA GLY A 50 7.15 13.82 7.81
C GLY A 50 8.35 14.02 6.87
N VAL A 51 8.40 13.30 5.75
CA VAL A 51 9.43 13.52 4.71
C VAL A 51 9.31 14.93 4.13
N TRP A 52 8.11 15.40 3.82
CA TRP A 52 7.90 16.77 3.34
C TRP A 52 8.37 17.83 4.33
N LEU A 53 7.99 17.71 5.61
CA LEU A 53 8.44 18.64 6.66
C LEU A 53 9.96 18.63 6.82
N SER A 54 10.58 17.45 6.67
CA SER A 54 12.05 17.35 6.77
C SER A 54 12.78 18.16 5.71
N PHE A 55 12.26 18.22 4.48
CA PHE A 55 12.79 19.07 3.41
C PHE A 55 12.51 20.55 3.67
N GLN A 56 11.30 20.88 4.13
CA GLN A 56 10.89 22.26 4.39
C GLN A 56 11.72 22.93 5.49
N TYR A 57 12.06 22.19 6.54
CA TYR A 57 12.76 22.73 7.71
C TYR A 57 14.25 22.32 7.79
N GLY A 58 14.77 21.61 6.78
CA GLY A 58 16.18 21.18 6.76
C GLY A 58 16.54 20.23 7.91
N LEU A 59 15.71 19.23 8.18
CA LEU A 59 15.85 18.30 9.31
C LEU A 59 16.40 16.93 8.83
N PRO A 60 17.73 16.72 8.76
CA PRO A 60 18.32 15.54 8.13
C PRO A 60 17.98 14.23 8.85
N TYR A 61 17.94 14.22 10.19
CA TYR A 61 17.59 13.02 10.95
C TYR A 61 16.13 12.63 10.75
N LEU A 62 15.22 13.60 10.71
CA LEU A 62 13.81 13.34 10.40
C LEU A 62 13.65 12.82 8.97
N ASN A 63 14.38 13.41 8.00
CA ASN A 63 14.36 12.95 6.63
C ASN A 63 14.77 11.49 6.52
N GLN A 64 15.89 11.12 7.17
CA GLN A 64 16.40 9.76 7.14
C GLN A 64 15.37 8.79 7.73
N ILE A 65 14.90 9.04 8.96
CA ILE A 65 13.93 8.16 9.63
C ILE A 65 12.66 8.01 8.78
N ALA A 66 12.06 9.13 8.34
CA ALA A 66 10.83 9.10 7.57
C ALA A 66 11.01 8.47 6.18
N THR A 67 12.16 8.65 5.54
CA THR A 67 12.50 8.01 4.25
C THR A 67 12.55 6.49 4.40
N TYR A 68 13.29 5.98 5.38
CA TYR A 68 13.39 4.54 5.63
C TYR A 68 12.03 3.95 6.05
N SER A 69 11.25 4.66 6.89
CA SER A 69 9.90 4.23 7.26
C SER A 69 8.96 4.17 6.06
N PHE A 70 8.99 5.16 5.18
CA PHE A 70 8.16 5.17 3.97
C PHE A 70 8.53 4.01 3.03
N MET A 71 9.82 3.80 2.80
CA MET A 71 10.32 2.73 1.95
C MET A 71 10.01 1.35 2.52
N LEU A 72 10.03 1.17 3.85
CA LEU A 72 9.61 -0.07 4.49
C LEU A 72 8.15 -0.40 4.17
N PHE A 73 7.26 0.58 4.28
CA PHE A 73 5.86 0.41 3.87
C PHE A 73 5.75 0.12 2.37
N ALA A 74 6.32 0.99 1.54
CA ALA A 74 6.17 0.94 0.09
C ALA A 74 6.76 -0.34 -0.52
N TYR A 75 7.94 -0.76 -0.10
CA TYR A 75 8.71 -1.81 -0.77
C TYR A 75 8.62 -3.17 -0.10
N ILE A 76 8.46 -3.23 1.22
CA ILE A 76 8.52 -4.49 1.96
C ILE A 76 7.13 -4.90 2.45
N PHE A 77 6.43 -3.97 3.11
CA PHE A 77 5.19 -4.28 3.80
C PHE A 77 4.08 -4.71 2.84
N TRP A 78 3.74 -3.89 1.83
CA TRP A 78 2.62 -4.20 0.92
C TRP A 78 2.71 -5.51 0.15
N PRO A 79 3.83 -5.88 -0.51
CA PRO A 79 3.91 -7.14 -1.25
C PRO A 79 3.76 -8.36 -0.34
N VAL A 80 4.14 -8.26 0.93
CA VAL A 80 3.94 -9.32 1.92
C VAL A 80 2.54 -9.30 2.51
N PHE A 81 2.00 -8.12 2.78
CA PHE A 81 0.78 -7.93 3.56
C PHE A 81 -0.49 -8.18 2.76
N ILE A 82 -0.54 -7.74 1.51
CA ILE A 82 -1.75 -7.90 0.67
C ILE A 82 -2.11 -9.38 0.44
N PRO A 83 -1.21 -10.25 -0.08
CA PRO A 83 -1.57 -11.65 -0.30
C PRO A 83 -1.93 -12.36 1.02
N PHE A 84 -1.33 -11.96 2.14
CA PHE A 84 -1.65 -12.47 3.47
C PHE A 84 -3.08 -12.09 3.88
N ALA A 85 -3.42 -10.80 3.78
CA ALA A 85 -4.74 -10.29 4.12
C ALA A 85 -5.84 -10.92 3.26
N VAL A 86 -5.60 -11.05 1.95
CA VAL A 86 -6.54 -11.71 1.03
C VAL A 86 -6.65 -13.21 1.31
N GLY A 87 -5.54 -13.89 1.61
CA GLY A 87 -5.51 -15.31 1.95
C GLY A 87 -6.25 -15.67 3.25
N LEU A 88 -6.34 -14.74 4.20
CA LEU A 88 -7.13 -14.92 5.42
C LEU A 88 -8.63 -14.78 5.19
N LEU A 89 -9.04 -13.96 4.21
CA LEU A 89 -10.45 -13.80 3.81
C LEU A 89 -10.96 -14.92 2.90
N GLU A 90 -10.05 -15.66 2.26
CA GLU A 90 -10.41 -16.68 1.28
C GLU A 90 -10.92 -17.96 1.93
N THR A 91 -12.08 -18.43 1.45
CA THR A 91 -12.74 -19.64 1.94
C THR A 91 -12.50 -20.84 1.03
N ASP A 92 -12.25 -20.62 -0.27
CA ASP A 92 -11.96 -21.70 -1.21
C ASP A 92 -10.53 -22.25 -1.04
N SER A 93 -10.43 -23.57 -0.84
CA SER A 93 -9.15 -24.22 -0.53
C SER A 93 -8.16 -24.25 -1.69
N HIS A 94 -8.62 -24.24 -2.94
CA HIS A 94 -7.75 -24.18 -4.12
C HIS A 94 -7.20 -22.77 -4.33
N ARG A 95 -8.05 -21.74 -4.27
CA ARG A 95 -7.65 -20.34 -4.35
C ARG A 95 -6.69 -19.96 -3.23
N LYS A 96 -6.92 -20.47 -2.02
CA LYS A 96 -6.02 -20.27 -0.88
C LYS A 96 -4.61 -20.80 -1.11
N LYS A 97 -4.47 -21.96 -1.77
CA LYS A 97 -3.14 -22.49 -2.17
C LYS A 97 -2.44 -21.58 -3.17
N ILE A 98 -3.18 -21.01 -4.12
CA ILE A 98 -2.64 -20.03 -5.07
C ILE A 98 -2.19 -18.76 -4.34
N LEU A 99 -2.98 -18.28 -3.37
CA LEU A 99 -2.62 -17.12 -2.54
C LEU A 99 -1.35 -17.36 -1.70
N TYR A 100 -1.08 -18.59 -1.25
CA TYR A 100 0.21 -18.92 -0.62
C TYR A 100 1.39 -18.81 -1.59
N ALA A 101 1.21 -19.13 -2.87
CA ALA A 101 2.25 -18.90 -3.86
C ALA A 101 2.53 -17.40 -4.04
N PHE A 102 1.48 -16.56 -4.10
CA PHE A 102 1.65 -15.11 -4.12
C PHE A 102 2.28 -14.56 -2.83
N GLN A 103 1.94 -15.13 -1.67
CA GLN A 103 2.58 -14.80 -0.41
C GLN A 103 4.09 -15.05 -0.47
N PHE A 104 4.50 -16.19 -1.03
CA PHE A 104 5.91 -16.52 -1.20
C PHE A 104 6.61 -15.53 -2.14
N VAL A 105 5.98 -15.16 -3.26
CA VAL A 105 6.50 -14.12 -4.17
C VAL A 105 6.65 -12.79 -3.43
N GLY A 106 5.63 -12.39 -2.66
CA GLY A 106 5.65 -11.19 -1.85
C GLY A 106 6.78 -11.15 -0.83
N LEU A 107 7.01 -12.26 -0.13
CA LEU A 107 8.13 -12.44 0.79
C LEU A 107 9.48 -12.36 0.07
N ALA A 108 9.64 -13.05 -1.06
CA ALA A 108 10.88 -13.03 -1.83
C ALA A 108 11.22 -11.60 -2.32
N VAL A 109 10.24 -10.91 -2.89
CA VAL A 109 10.38 -9.51 -3.35
C VAL A 109 10.67 -8.58 -2.17
N GLY A 110 9.92 -8.70 -1.07
CA GLY A 110 10.11 -7.87 0.12
C GLY A 110 11.48 -8.10 0.77
N SER A 111 11.95 -9.35 0.85
CA SER A 111 13.29 -9.68 1.37
C SER A 111 14.41 -9.14 0.48
N TYR A 112 14.28 -9.22 -0.84
CA TYR A 112 15.25 -8.63 -1.76
C TYR A 112 15.29 -7.10 -1.63
N LEU A 113 14.12 -6.45 -1.56
CA LEU A 113 14.03 -4.99 -1.38
C LEU A 113 14.57 -4.56 -0.01
N LEU A 114 14.36 -5.34 1.05
CA LEU A 114 14.97 -5.11 2.35
C LEU A 114 16.50 -5.20 2.26
N TYR A 115 17.02 -6.26 1.64
CA TYR A 115 18.46 -6.41 1.42
C TYR A 115 19.03 -5.19 0.67
N PHE A 116 18.34 -4.72 -0.37
CA PHE A 116 18.73 -3.52 -1.11
C PHE A 116 18.77 -2.27 -0.21
N ILE A 117 17.72 -2.01 0.57
CA ILE A 117 17.64 -0.84 1.48
C ILE A 117 18.74 -0.85 2.55
N VAL A 118 19.14 -2.03 3.03
CA VAL A 118 20.17 -2.17 4.08
C VAL A 118 21.58 -2.07 3.51
N THR A 119 21.80 -2.50 2.27
CA THR A 119 23.13 -2.51 1.63
C THR A 119 23.46 -1.25 0.83
N HIS A 120 22.44 -0.51 0.39
CA HIS A 120 22.61 0.70 -0.40
C HIS A 120 22.06 1.91 0.36
N PRO A 121 22.73 3.07 0.35
CA PRO A 121 22.21 4.28 0.97
C PRO A 121 20.86 4.67 0.37
N ALA A 122 19.81 4.60 1.17
CA ALA A 122 18.48 5.01 0.75
C ALA A 122 18.31 6.50 0.96
N VAL A 123 18.02 7.24 -0.11
CA VAL A 123 17.74 8.68 -0.07
C VAL A 123 16.37 9.00 -0.66
N SER A 124 15.77 10.08 -0.16
CA SER A 124 14.63 10.75 -0.77
C SER A 124 15.07 12.06 -1.40
N GLN A 125 14.41 12.46 -2.49
CA GLN A 125 14.67 13.72 -3.20
C GLN A 125 13.36 14.32 -3.69
N VAL A 126 13.26 15.65 -3.74
CA VAL A 126 12.11 16.33 -4.33
C VAL A 126 12.38 16.58 -5.81
N VAL A 127 11.59 15.95 -6.69
CA VAL A 127 11.67 16.09 -8.15
C VAL A 127 10.28 16.41 -8.69
N ASN A 128 10.15 17.48 -9.47
CA ASN A 128 8.86 17.90 -10.08
C ASN A 128 7.71 17.99 -9.07
N LYS A 129 7.99 18.56 -7.88
CA LYS A 129 7.07 18.71 -6.73
C LYS A 129 6.65 17.39 -6.07
N SER A 130 7.23 16.25 -6.43
CA SER A 130 6.98 14.95 -5.81
C SER A 130 8.23 14.42 -5.12
N ILE A 131 8.06 13.55 -4.12
CA ILE A 131 9.19 12.85 -3.51
C ILE A 131 9.51 11.61 -4.35
N VAL A 132 10.79 11.48 -4.70
CA VAL A 132 11.37 10.32 -5.36
C VAL A 132 12.24 9.60 -4.35
N TYR A 133 12.08 8.29 -4.28
CA TYR A 133 12.83 7.41 -3.40
C TYR A 133 13.83 6.58 -4.21
N THR A 134 14.93 6.20 -3.57
CA THR A 134 15.92 5.33 -4.20
C THR A 134 15.27 3.98 -4.55
N VAL A 135 15.48 3.51 -5.77
CA VAL A 135 14.97 2.22 -6.27
C VAL A 135 16.14 1.36 -6.76
N PRO A 136 16.07 0.03 -6.59
CA PRO A 136 17.02 -0.86 -7.24
C PRO A 136 16.87 -0.72 -8.76
N LYS A 137 17.98 -0.44 -9.45
CA LYS A 137 18.01 -0.37 -10.92
C LYS A 137 18.19 -1.76 -11.53
N GLU A 138 18.83 -2.66 -10.79
CA GLU A 138 19.02 -4.05 -11.17
C GLU A 138 17.66 -4.77 -11.17
N TYR A 139 17.38 -5.51 -12.24
CA TYR A 139 16.13 -6.27 -12.41
C TYR A 139 14.83 -5.45 -12.38
N GLY A 140 14.90 -4.13 -12.61
CA GLY A 140 13.79 -3.20 -12.37
C GLY A 140 12.42 -3.66 -12.90
N VAL A 141 12.32 -4.01 -14.20
CA VAL A 141 11.04 -4.46 -14.80
C VAL A 141 10.54 -5.76 -14.19
N PHE A 142 11.44 -6.72 -13.97
CA PHE A 142 11.09 -8.01 -13.40
C PHE A 142 10.62 -7.89 -11.95
N LEU A 143 11.34 -7.10 -11.14
CA LEU A 143 11.01 -6.86 -9.74
C LEU A 143 9.68 -6.12 -9.59
N VAL A 144 9.44 -5.09 -10.42
CA VAL A 144 8.14 -4.41 -10.49
C VAL A 144 7.05 -5.40 -10.90
N GLY A 145 7.28 -6.24 -11.90
CA GLY A 145 6.34 -7.28 -12.31
C GLY A 145 5.97 -8.22 -11.15
N MET A 146 6.97 -8.75 -10.44
CA MET A 146 6.75 -9.62 -9.28
C MET A 146 6.04 -8.91 -8.13
N TYR A 147 6.38 -7.64 -7.89
CA TYR A 147 5.70 -6.80 -6.90
C TYR A 147 4.20 -6.71 -7.23
N LEU A 148 3.85 -6.39 -8.49
CA LEU A 148 2.45 -6.30 -8.92
C LEU A 148 1.72 -7.63 -8.89
N VAL A 149 2.43 -8.72 -9.17
CA VAL A 149 1.88 -10.06 -9.01
C VAL A 149 1.50 -10.30 -7.55
N ALA A 150 2.37 -9.93 -6.61
CA ALA A 150 2.11 -10.09 -5.19
C ALA A 150 1.01 -9.15 -4.65
N THR A 151 0.98 -7.87 -5.05
CA THR A 151 0.04 -6.88 -4.49
C THR A 151 -1.29 -6.77 -5.22
N CYS A 152 -1.30 -6.86 -6.56
CA CYS A 152 -2.49 -6.59 -7.35
C CYS A 152 -3.12 -7.86 -7.91
N VAL A 153 -2.30 -8.73 -8.50
CA VAL A 153 -2.81 -9.96 -9.13
C VAL A 153 -3.34 -10.92 -8.07
N SER A 154 -2.69 -11.00 -6.90
CA SER A 154 -3.18 -11.81 -5.77
C SER A 154 -4.63 -11.49 -5.40
N CYS A 155 -5.02 -10.21 -5.40
CA CYS A 155 -6.38 -9.77 -5.14
C CYS A 155 -7.40 -10.36 -6.14
N LEU A 156 -7.03 -10.56 -7.40
CA LEU A 156 -7.92 -11.09 -8.45
C LEU A 156 -8.29 -12.56 -8.26
N PHE A 157 -7.51 -13.29 -7.44
CA PHE A 157 -7.78 -14.69 -7.13
C PHE A 157 -8.75 -14.86 -5.96
N SER A 158 -9.19 -13.76 -5.33
CA SER A 158 -10.20 -13.84 -4.29
C SER A 158 -11.57 -14.24 -4.83
N THR A 159 -12.35 -14.94 -4.01
CA THR A 159 -13.78 -15.20 -4.22
C THR A 159 -14.62 -13.92 -4.06
N HIS A 160 -14.12 -12.92 -3.32
CA HIS A 160 -14.83 -11.66 -3.06
C HIS A 160 -14.61 -10.64 -4.19
N ARG A 161 -15.68 -10.36 -4.96
CA ARG A 161 -15.61 -9.46 -6.13
C ARG A 161 -15.05 -8.06 -5.85
N ILE A 162 -15.28 -7.53 -4.65
CA ILE A 162 -14.78 -6.21 -4.24
C ILE A 162 -13.26 -6.19 -4.04
N ILE A 163 -12.66 -7.30 -3.64
CA ILE A 163 -11.20 -7.47 -3.55
C ILE A 163 -10.62 -7.53 -4.96
N ASN A 164 -11.29 -8.22 -5.88
CA ASN A 164 -10.91 -8.25 -7.29
C ASN A 164 -10.97 -6.84 -7.90
N LEU A 165 -12.04 -6.08 -7.61
CA LEU A 165 -12.18 -4.68 -8.04
C LEU A 165 -11.05 -3.81 -7.49
N PHE A 166 -10.71 -3.94 -6.20
CA PHE A 166 -9.57 -3.25 -5.60
C PHE A 166 -8.27 -3.56 -6.36
N GLY A 167 -8.02 -4.83 -6.67
CA GLY A 167 -6.87 -5.26 -7.47
C GLY A 167 -6.82 -4.61 -8.86
N VAL A 168 -7.95 -4.62 -9.59
CA VAL A 168 -8.05 -3.98 -10.92
C VAL A 168 -7.80 -2.47 -10.82
N LEU A 169 -8.44 -1.78 -9.88
CA LEU A 169 -8.27 -0.35 -9.70
C LEU A 169 -6.83 0.00 -9.28
N ALA A 170 -6.17 -0.85 -8.49
CA ALA A 170 -4.78 -0.68 -8.11
C ALA A 170 -3.84 -0.77 -9.34
N VAL A 171 -4.06 -1.72 -10.26
CA VAL A 171 -3.30 -1.81 -11.52
C VAL A 171 -3.54 -0.59 -12.40
N LEU A 172 -4.81 -0.19 -12.57
CA LEU A 172 -5.17 0.97 -13.40
C LEU A 172 -4.55 2.25 -12.85
N SER A 173 -4.61 2.46 -11.53
CA SER A 173 -4.01 3.64 -10.90
C SER A 173 -2.49 3.65 -10.99
N LEU A 174 -1.83 2.49 -10.97
CA LEU A 174 -0.40 2.41 -11.27
C LEU A 174 -0.11 2.81 -12.71
N ALA A 175 -0.87 2.29 -13.69
CA ALA A 175 -0.67 2.63 -15.10
C ALA A 175 -0.80 4.15 -15.32
N ILE A 176 -1.80 4.77 -14.69
CA ILE A 176 -1.99 6.23 -14.71
C ILE A 176 -0.80 6.93 -14.02
N ALA A 177 -0.40 6.49 -12.83
CA ALA A 177 0.72 7.07 -12.10
C ALA A 177 2.03 6.98 -12.89
N TYR A 178 2.31 5.84 -13.51
CA TYR A 178 3.50 5.62 -14.32
C TYR A 178 3.50 6.48 -15.59
N TYR A 179 2.36 6.58 -16.29
CA TYR A 179 2.24 7.37 -17.51
C TYR A 179 2.45 8.87 -17.29
N PHE A 180 1.88 9.43 -16.20
CA PHE A 180 1.96 10.87 -15.91
C PHE A 180 3.13 11.27 -15.00
N PHE A 181 3.66 10.36 -14.18
CA PHE A 181 4.63 10.63 -13.12
C PHE A 181 5.79 9.63 -13.13
N THR A 182 6.42 9.43 -14.29
CA THR A 182 7.48 8.42 -14.51
C THR A 182 8.57 8.38 -13.44
N ALA A 183 8.98 9.53 -12.88
CA ALA A 183 10.01 9.61 -11.85
C ALA A 183 9.49 9.36 -10.42
N SER A 184 8.23 9.71 -10.14
CA SER A 184 7.63 9.69 -8.78
C SER A 184 6.46 8.73 -8.65
N TYR A 185 6.32 7.78 -9.59
CA TYR A 185 5.17 6.89 -9.69
C TYR A 185 4.94 6.09 -8.40
N VAL A 186 5.98 5.77 -7.63
CA VAL A 186 5.86 5.04 -6.35
C VAL A 186 5.01 5.83 -5.35
N SER A 187 5.39 7.09 -5.08
CA SER A 187 4.66 7.97 -4.15
C SER A 187 3.23 8.23 -4.65
N VAL A 188 3.08 8.53 -5.95
CA VAL A 188 1.77 8.82 -6.55
C VAL A 188 0.85 7.61 -6.51
N TRP A 189 1.39 6.42 -6.78
CA TRP A 189 0.61 5.20 -6.73
C TRP A 189 0.21 4.83 -5.30
N CYS A 190 1.09 5.01 -4.31
CA CYS A 190 0.74 4.80 -2.90
C CYS A 190 -0.44 5.70 -2.48
N PHE A 191 -0.47 6.96 -2.94
CA PHE A 191 -1.60 7.87 -2.69
C PHE A 191 -2.89 7.43 -3.38
N PHE A 192 -2.83 6.97 -4.63
CA PHE A 192 -4.02 6.45 -5.30
C PHE A 192 -4.51 5.15 -4.65
N ALA A 193 -3.61 4.23 -4.31
CA ALA A 193 -3.93 3.00 -3.58
C ALA A 193 -4.57 3.33 -2.21
N ALA A 194 -4.09 4.37 -1.54
CA ALA A 194 -4.67 4.86 -0.32
C ALA A 194 -6.12 5.33 -0.52
N ILE A 195 -6.41 6.16 -1.52
CA ILE A 195 -7.80 6.56 -1.84
C ILE A 195 -8.66 5.35 -2.20
N LEU A 196 -8.13 4.42 -3.01
CA LEU A 196 -8.83 3.19 -3.39
C LEU A 196 -9.16 2.29 -2.20
N SER A 197 -8.37 2.35 -1.12
CA SER A 197 -8.68 1.60 0.10
C SER A 197 -10.00 2.02 0.77
N ILE A 198 -10.57 3.19 0.44
CA ILE A 198 -11.92 3.59 0.89
C ILE A 198 -12.99 2.61 0.34
N VAL A 199 -12.75 1.96 -0.80
CA VAL A 199 -13.64 0.91 -1.30
C VAL A 199 -13.73 -0.27 -0.32
N VAL A 200 -12.66 -0.52 0.45
CA VAL A 200 -12.65 -1.55 1.51
C VAL A 200 -13.58 -1.17 2.66
N TYR A 201 -13.67 0.11 3.01
CA TYR A 201 -14.64 0.58 4.00
C TYR A 201 -16.08 0.29 3.55
N LEU A 202 -16.41 0.59 2.30
CA LEU A 202 -17.75 0.33 1.75
C LEU A 202 -18.12 -1.17 1.84
N TYR A 203 -17.16 -2.06 1.56
CA TYR A 203 -17.37 -3.51 1.70
C TYR A 203 -17.78 -3.92 3.13
N PHE A 204 -17.07 -3.43 4.14
CA PHE A 204 -17.33 -3.82 5.52
C PHE A 204 -18.58 -3.15 6.09
N ARG A 205 -18.89 -1.94 5.63
CA ARG A 205 -20.13 -1.25 5.98
C ARG A 205 -21.37 -1.98 5.49
N ASP A 206 -21.36 -2.44 4.24
CA ASP A 206 -22.52 -3.14 3.70
C ASP A 206 -22.74 -4.49 4.42
N ARG A 207 -21.65 -5.20 4.78
CA ARG A 207 -21.73 -6.42 5.59
C ARG A 207 -22.17 -6.17 7.03
N SER A 208 -21.74 -5.06 7.65
CA SER A 208 -22.12 -4.75 9.02
C SER A 208 -23.62 -4.49 9.12
N ILE A 209 -24.21 -3.82 8.12
CA ILE A 209 -25.66 -3.61 7.97
C ILE A 209 -26.41 -4.94 7.80
N GLU A 210 -25.97 -5.83 6.90
CA GLU A 210 -26.61 -7.16 6.72
C GLU A 210 -26.63 -7.99 8.01
N TYR A 211 -25.59 -7.91 8.84
CA TYR A 211 -25.54 -8.62 10.12
C TYR A 211 -26.41 -8.00 11.23
N VAL A 212 -26.79 -6.72 11.12
CA VAL A 212 -27.62 -6.01 12.12
C VAL A 212 -29.13 -6.20 11.83
N GLY A 213 -29.50 -6.74 10.67
CA GLY A 213 -30.89 -7.11 10.39
C GLY A 213 -31.82 -5.91 10.32
N ILE A 214 -31.48 -4.95 9.45
CA ILE A 214 -32.42 -3.96 8.91
C ILE A 214 -32.71 -4.35 7.47
#